data_AF-A0A352VMY8-F1
#
_entry.id   AF-A0A352VMY8-F1
#
_cell.length_a   1.000
_cell.length_b   1.000
_cell.length_c   1.000
_cell.angle_alpha   90.00
_cell.angle_beta   90.00
_cell.angle_gamma   90.00
#
_symmetry.space_group_name_H-M   'P 1'
#
loop_
_entity.id
_entity.type
_entity.pdbx_description
1 polymer ?
#
loop_
_entity_poly.entity_id
_entity_poly.type
_entity_poly.pdbx_seq_one_letter_code
_entity_poly.pdbx_strand_id
1 'polypeptide(L)'
;VVETRLQPFRDFVIPAGHPNYEVQNTTHFDEDIYLLSMGPHAHYRGKAVRIELQRPDRQFRETLLSIPNYDFNWQFQYELNEPLFIPAGSSMITTWWYDNSAANPYNPDPTAEVVYGPATTDEMMNSRIYFARTEPLGLVAGGPIPAELVERAHAADERARRFAREWEDGSQSCAKAADIASR
;
A
#
# COMPACT_ATOMS: atom_id res chain seq x y z
N VAL A 1 0.05 -2.55 21.45
CA VAL A 1 -0.45 -1.42 20.65
C VAL A 1 -0.63 -1.92 19.24
N VAL A 2 -1.78 -1.65 18.59
CA VAL A 2 -1.97 -1.98 17.17
C VAL A 2 -1.31 -0.90 16.33
N GLU A 3 -0.47 -1.32 15.39
CA GLU A 3 0.21 -0.47 14.44
C GLU A 3 -0.46 -0.60 13.06
N THR A 4 -0.35 0.47 12.28
CA THR A 4 -0.83 0.52 10.90
C THR A 4 0.32 0.87 9.99
N ARG A 5 0.51 0.09 8.93
CA ARG A 5 1.52 0.36 7.90
C ARG A 5 0.88 0.36 6.54
N LEU A 6 0.95 1.50 5.85
CA LEU A 6 0.68 1.55 4.42
C LEU A 6 1.91 1.00 3.68
N GLN A 7 1.71 0.10 2.73
CA GLN A 7 2.77 -0.43 1.87
C GLN A 7 2.64 0.13 0.46
N PRO A 8 2.95 1.43 0.22
CA PRO A 8 2.87 2.00 -1.11
C PRO A 8 4.04 1.51 -1.97
N PHE A 9 3.79 1.28 -3.25
CA PHE A 9 4.83 1.19 -4.28
C PHE A 9 4.54 2.24 -5.35
N ARG A 10 5.55 3.05 -5.67
CA ARG A 10 5.36 4.24 -6.52
C ARG A 10 6.11 4.18 -7.84
N ASP A 11 7.08 3.27 -7.94
CA ASP A 11 7.99 3.20 -9.08
C ASP A 11 7.41 2.25 -10.14
N PHE A 12 6.35 2.70 -10.82
CA PHE A 12 5.75 1.99 -11.93
C PHE A 12 5.09 2.95 -12.93
N VAL A 13 5.01 2.52 -14.18
CA VAL A 13 4.28 3.18 -15.25
C VAL A 13 3.44 2.12 -15.95
N ILE A 14 2.12 2.28 -15.94
CA ILE A 14 1.20 1.41 -16.67
C ILE A 14 1.15 1.92 -18.11
N PRO A 15 1.55 1.11 -19.12
CA PRO A 15 1.52 1.54 -20.50
C PRO A 15 0.09 1.83 -20.97
N ALA A 16 -0.04 2.75 -21.93
CA ALA A 16 -1.29 3.02 -22.62
C ALA A 16 -1.90 1.73 -23.21
N GLY A 17 -3.20 1.55 -23.04
CA GLY A 17 -3.95 0.43 -23.62
C GLY A 17 -3.70 -0.94 -22.99
N HIS A 18 -2.81 -1.07 -21.99
CA HIS A 18 -2.41 -2.38 -21.47
C HIS A 18 -3.53 -3.05 -20.65
N PRO A 19 -4.04 -4.24 -21.03
CA PRO A 19 -5.26 -4.80 -20.43
C PRO A 19 -5.05 -5.56 -19.11
N ASN A 20 -3.79 -5.82 -18.73
CA ASN A 20 -3.46 -6.62 -17.55
C ASN A 20 -2.03 -6.38 -17.04
N TYR A 21 -1.69 -5.14 -16.72
CA TYR A 21 -0.33 -4.76 -16.30
C TYR A 21 -0.09 -5.19 -14.85
N GLU A 22 0.98 -5.94 -14.60
CA GLU A 22 1.33 -6.46 -13.28
C GLU A 22 2.35 -5.56 -12.58
N VAL A 23 2.11 -5.25 -11.31
CA VAL A 23 3.04 -4.51 -10.44
C VAL A 23 3.18 -5.27 -9.12
N GLN A 24 4.42 -5.44 -8.65
CA GLN A 24 4.72 -6.16 -7.42
C GLN A 24 5.52 -5.30 -6.45
N ASN A 25 5.17 -5.39 -5.16
CA ASN A 25 5.90 -4.77 -4.06
C ASN A 25 6.21 -5.80 -2.99
N THR A 26 7.39 -5.73 -2.39
CA THR A 26 7.81 -6.61 -1.29
C THR A 26 8.05 -5.79 -0.04
N THR A 27 7.39 -6.16 1.06
CA THR A 27 7.62 -5.60 2.39
C THR A 27 8.29 -6.65 3.27
N HIS A 28 9.42 -6.29 3.87
CA HIS A 28 10.14 -7.16 4.81
C HIS A 28 9.71 -6.88 6.27
N PHE A 29 9.70 -7.94 7.08
CA PHE A 29 9.47 -7.86 8.52
C PHE A 29 10.74 -8.23 9.26
N ASP A 30 11.29 -7.27 10.01
CA ASP A 30 12.53 -7.46 10.77
C ASP A 30 12.27 -7.91 12.22
N GLU A 31 10.99 -8.05 12.57
CA GLU A 31 10.54 -8.44 13.90
C GLU A 31 9.31 -9.35 13.84
N ASP A 32 9.10 -10.08 14.92
CA ASP A 32 7.93 -10.92 15.11
C ASP A 32 6.68 -10.05 15.29
N ILE A 33 5.65 -10.32 14.49
CA ILE A 33 4.37 -9.61 14.56
C ILE A 33 3.19 -10.57 14.52
N TYR A 34 2.04 -10.06 14.95
CA TYR A 34 0.72 -10.60 14.67
C TYR A 34 0.02 -9.71 13.65
N LEU A 35 -0.17 -10.22 12.43
CA LEU A 35 -1.01 -9.57 11.42
C LEU A 35 -2.49 -9.71 11.81
N LEU A 36 -3.25 -8.62 11.71
CA LEU A 36 -4.65 -8.54 12.11
C LEU A 36 -5.58 -8.38 10.91
N SER A 37 -5.25 -7.46 9.99
CA SER A 37 -6.07 -7.20 8.81
C SER A 37 -5.26 -6.62 7.64
N MET A 38 -5.85 -6.71 6.45
CA MET A 38 -5.30 -6.21 5.19
C MET A 38 -6.35 -5.36 4.46
N GLY A 39 -5.96 -4.17 4.00
CA GLY A 39 -6.78 -3.23 3.24
C GLY A 39 -6.11 -2.90 1.92
N PRO A 40 -6.30 -3.71 0.87
CA PRO A 40 -5.80 -3.40 -0.47
C PRO A 40 -6.51 -2.17 -1.04
N HIS A 41 -5.78 -1.32 -1.76
CA HIS A 41 -6.32 -0.13 -2.40
C HIS A 41 -5.62 0.17 -3.75
N ALA A 42 -6.43 0.43 -4.77
CA ALA A 42 -6.04 0.92 -6.10
C ALA A 42 -7.16 1.83 -6.65
N HIS A 43 -6.88 2.57 -7.74
CA HIS A 43 -7.86 3.43 -8.40
C HIS A 43 -8.59 2.68 -9.53
N TYR A 44 -9.08 3.41 -10.54
CA TYR A 44 -10.03 2.92 -11.55
C TYR A 44 -9.54 1.75 -12.41
N ARG A 45 -8.22 1.59 -12.53
CA ARG A 45 -7.61 0.53 -13.35
C ARG A 45 -7.29 -0.71 -12.53
N GLY A 46 -7.36 -0.65 -11.19
CA GLY A 46 -7.20 -1.82 -10.35
C GLY A 46 -8.15 -2.94 -10.77
N LYS A 47 -7.60 -4.11 -11.10
CA LYS A 47 -8.34 -5.27 -11.64
C LYS A 47 -8.28 -6.48 -10.72
N ALA A 48 -7.13 -6.71 -10.09
CA ALA A 48 -6.95 -7.80 -9.15
C ALA A 48 -5.83 -7.48 -8.18
N VAL A 49 -5.88 -8.09 -6.99
CA VAL A 49 -4.81 -8.04 -6.01
C VAL A 49 -4.59 -9.40 -5.38
N ARG A 50 -3.33 -9.73 -5.14
CA ARG A 50 -2.91 -10.89 -4.35
C ARG A 50 -1.85 -10.49 -3.35
N ILE A 51 -2.05 -10.87 -2.09
CA ILE A 51 -1.10 -10.69 -0.99
C ILE A 51 -0.61 -12.07 -0.57
N GLU A 52 0.69 -12.25 -0.61
CA GLU A 52 1.39 -13.49 -0.32
C GLU A 52 2.44 -13.29 0.78
N LEU A 53 2.71 -14.34 1.54
CA LEU A 53 3.72 -14.36 2.60
C LEU A 53 4.79 -15.40 2.28
N GLN A 54 6.03 -14.95 2.20
CA GLN A 54 7.22 -15.79 2.16
C GLN A 54 7.85 -15.83 3.56
N ARG A 55 7.79 -16.99 4.21
CA ARG A 55 8.46 -17.21 5.51
C ARG A 55 9.91 -17.66 5.29
N PRO A 56 10.84 -17.38 6.21
CA PRO A 56 12.26 -17.73 6.04
C PRO A 56 12.51 -19.24 6.03
N ASP A 57 11.64 -20.02 6.68
CA ASP A 57 11.72 -21.48 6.83
C ASP A 57 10.99 -22.26 5.72
N ARG A 58 10.26 -21.58 4.84
CA ARG A 58 9.45 -22.21 3.78
C ARG A 58 9.99 -21.88 2.40
N GLN A 59 9.86 -22.83 1.48
CA GLN A 59 10.25 -22.59 0.08
C GLN A 59 9.15 -21.94 -0.76
N PHE A 60 7.89 -22.04 -0.33
CA PHE A 60 6.75 -21.54 -1.08
C PHE A 60 6.08 -20.35 -0.39
N ARG A 61 5.41 -19.53 -1.20
CA ARG A 61 4.60 -18.39 -0.75
C ARG A 61 3.20 -18.86 -0.32
N GLU A 62 2.75 -18.40 0.84
CA GLU A 62 1.41 -18.61 1.37
C GLU A 62 0.49 -17.46 0.90
N THR A 63 -0.61 -17.74 0.20
CA THR A 63 -1.57 -16.69 -0.15
C THR A 63 -2.41 -16.29 1.06
N LEU A 64 -2.32 -15.03 1.46
CA LEU A 64 -3.09 -14.47 2.59
C LEU A 64 -4.41 -13.84 2.13
N LEU A 65 -4.40 -13.16 0.98
CA LEU A 65 -5.58 -12.53 0.39
C LEU A 65 -5.49 -12.61 -1.13
N SER A 66 -6.60 -12.93 -1.79
CA SER A 66 -6.70 -12.92 -3.25
C SER A 66 -8.07 -12.37 -3.65
N ILE A 67 -8.07 -11.26 -4.38
CA ILE A 67 -9.26 -10.63 -4.95
C ILE A 67 -9.06 -10.63 -6.47
N PRO A 68 -9.56 -11.66 -7.19
CA PRO A 68 -9.29 -11.82 -8.62
C PRO A 68 -10.10 -10.86 -9.51
N ASN A 69 -11.19 -10.29 -8.98
CA ASN A 69 -12.06 -9.32 -9.64
C ASN A 69 -12.24 -8.11 -8.71
N TYR A 70 -11.18 -7.33 -8.52
CA TYR A 70 -11.24 -6.12 -7.72
C TYR A 70 -12.11 -5.08 -8.42
N ASP A 71 -12.98 -4.43 -7.65
CA ASP A 71 -13.79 -3.30 -8.10
C ASP A 71 -13.36 -2.08 -7.30
N PHE A 72 -13.20 -0.92 -7.95
CA PHE A 72 -12.82 0.32 -7.28
C PHE A 72 -13.78 0.71 -6.15
N ASN A 73 -15.05 0.31 -6.19
CA ASN A 73 -16.02 0.56 -5.12
C ASN A 73 -15.91 -0.46 -3.96
N TRP A 74 -15.13 -1.53 -4.13
CA TRP A 74 -14.94 -2.61 -3.17
C TRP A 74 -13.62 -2.45 -2.38
N GLN A 75 -13.50 -1.34 -1.64
CA GLN A 75 -12.29 -0.99 -0.89
C GLN A 75 -12.42 -1.35 0.61
N PHE A 76 -12.66 -2.61 0.90
CA PHE A 76 -12.85 -3.07 2.28
C PHE A 76 -11.55 -3.47 2.96
N GLN A 77 -11.57 -3.37 4.29
CA GLN A 77 -10.59 -4.00 5.14
C GLN A 77 -10.99 -5.46 5.41
N TYR A 78 -10.06 -6.37 5.20
CA TYR A 78 -10.22 -7.80 5.42
C TYR A 78 -9.57 -8.18 6.74
N GLU A 79 -10.39 -8.50 7.73
CA GLU A 79 -9.93 -8.93 9.06
C GLU A 79 -9.70 -10.44 9.08
N LEU A 80 -8.59 -10.86 9.67
CA LEU A 80 -8.32 -12.27 9.92
C LEU A 80 -9.18 -12.73 11.09
N ASN A 81 -9.74 -13.95 10.98
CA ASN A 81 -10.51 -14.54 12.07
C ASN A 81 -9.67 -14.70 13.35
N GLU A 82 -8.39 -15.02 13.19
CA GLU A 82 -7.40 -15.06 14.26
C GLU A 82 -6.14 -14.31 13.82
N PRO A 83 -5.47 -13.57 14.73
CA PRO A 83 -4.20 -12.92 14.42
C PRO A 83 -3.15 -13.91 13.88
N LEU A 84 -2.57 -13.60 12.73
CA LEU A 84 -1.55 -14.46 12.10
C LEU A 84 -0.16 -14.09 12.59
N PHE A 85 0.52 -15.03 13.25
CA PHE A 85 1.93 -14.85 13.58
C PHE A 85 2.80 -14.85 12.32
N ILE A 86 3.61 -13.80 12.17
CA ILE A 86 4.60 -13.64 11.11
C ILE A 86 5.97 -13.46 11.79
N PRO A 87 6.90 -14.41 11.63
CA PRO A 87 8.22 -14.30 12.23
C PRO A 87 9.08 -13.27 11.50
N ALA A 88 10.03 -12.69 12.23
CA ALA A 88 11.11 -11.90 11.69
C ALA A 88 11.81 -12.64 10.52
N GLY A 89 12.25 -11.89 9.51
CA GLY A 89 12.82 -12.41 8.27
C GLY A 89 11.77 -12.82 7.23
N SER A 90 10.48 -12.74 7.54
CA SER A 90 9.42 -12.95 6.54
C SER A 90 9.31 -11.78 5.57
N SER A 91 8.80 -12.05 4.38
CA SER A 91 8.51 -11.04 3.36
C SER A 91 7.07 -11.16 2.88
N MET A 92 6.32 -10.06 2.87
CA MET A 92 5.00 -9.97 2.26
C MET A 92 5.12 -9.42 0.85
N ILE A 93 4.57 -10.15 -0.12
CA ILE A 93 4.57 -9.77 -1.52
C ILE A 93 3.14 -9.38 -1.89
N THR A 94 2.95 -8.12 -2.26
CA THR A 94 1.69 -7.65 -2.82
C THR A 94 1.83 -7.55 -4.33
N THR A 95 0.93 -8.18 -5.07
CA THR A 95 0.85 -8.10 -6.52
C THR A 95 -0.48 -7.49 -6.92
N TRP A 96 -0.43 -6.42 -7.70
CA TRP A 96 -1.58 -5.75 -8.29
C TRP A 96 -1.57 -5.95 -9.80
N TRP A 97 -2.76 -6.12 -10.38
CA TRP A 97 -2.98 -6.09 -11.82
C TRP A 97 -3.87 -4.92 -12.18
N TYR A 98 -3.54 -4.25 -13.29
CA TYR A 98 -4.24 -3.08 -13.79
C TYR A 98 -4.74 -3.26 -15.22
N ASP A 99 -5.94 -2.75 -15.52
CA ASP A 99 -6.52 -2.68 -16.86
C ASP A 99 -6.59 -1.22 -17.33
N ASN A 100 -5.58 -0.81 -18.11
CA ASN A 100 -5.54 0.48 -18.80
C ASN A 100 -6.02 0.38 -20.26
N SER A 101 -6.77 -0.67 -20.62
CA SER A 101 -7.33 -0.80 -21.96
C SER A 101 -8.62 -0.01 -22.12
N ALA A 102 -9.05 0.17 -23.38
CA ALA A 102 -10.35 0.75 -23.71
C ALA A 102 -11.56 -0.14 -23.35
N ALA A 103 -11.31 -1.40 -22.96
CA ALA A 103 -12.36 -2.32 -22.54
C ALA A 103 -12.77 -2.13 -21.07
N ASN A 104 -11.94 -1.47 -20.25
CA ASN A 104 -12.29 -1.12 -18.88
C ASN A 104 -13.22 0.11 -18.89
N PRO A 105 -14.52 -0.04 -18.52
CA PRO A 105 -15.49 1.06 -18.57
C PRO A 105 -15.18 2.17 -17.55
N TYR A 106 -14.34 1.91 -16.56
CA TYR A 106 -13.92 2.89 -15.55
C TYR A 106 -12.67 3.66 -15.97
N ASN A 107 -12.00 3.27 -17.05
CA ASN A 107 -10.78 3.93 -17.51
C ASN A 107 -11.12 5.28 -18.18
N PRO A 108 -10.72 6.43 -17.59
CA PRO A 108 -11.07 7.74 -18.12
C PRO A 108 -10.31 8.08 -19.41
N ASP A 109 -9.11 7.52 -19.60
CA ASP A 109 -8.29 7.71 -20.80
C ASP A 109 -7.39 6.48 -21.01
N PRO A 110 -7.73 5.58 -21.96
CA PRO A 110 -6.92 4.39 -22.27
C PRO A 110 -5.71 4.69 -23.15
N THR A 111 -5.57 5.92 -23.66
CA THR A 111 -4.47 6.31 -24.56
C THR A 111 -3.27 6.89 -23.82
N ALA A 112 -3.45 7.26 -22.56
CA ALA A 112 -2.40 7.76 -21.69
C ALA A 112 -1.63 6.64 -20.97
N GLU A 113 -0.34 6.86 -20.76
CA GLU A 113 0.41 6.15 -19.73
C GLU A 113 -0.03 6.65 -18.35
N VAL A 114 0.01 5.77 -17.35
CA VAL A 114 -0.49 6.07 -16.00
C VAL A 114 0.58 5.78 -14.97
N VAL A 115 0.79 6.72 -14.06
CA VAL A 115 1.81 6.65 -13.01
C VAL A 115 1.16 6.61 -11.63
N TYR A 116 1.97 6.39 -10.60
CA TYR A 116 1.52 6.54 -9.22
C TYR A 116 1.11 8.00 -8.94
N GLY A 117 -0.06 8.21 -8.33
CA GLY A 117 -0.50 9.54 -7.94
C GLY A 117 -1.76 9.55 -7.07
N PRO A 118 -2.08 10.71 -6.47
CA PRO A 118 -3.20 10.87 -5.56
C PRO A 118 -4.56 11.03 -6.26
N ALA A 119 -4.58 11.42 -7.54
CA ALA A 119 -5.83 11.59 -8.27
C ALA A 119 -6.39 10.22 -8.69
N THR A 120 -7.71 10.07 -8.72
CA THR A 120 -8.35 8.82 -9.16
C THR A 120 -8.07 8.48 -10.63
N THR A 121 -7.62 9.46 -11.42
CA THR A 121 -7.13 9.28 -12.79
C THR A 121 -5.70 8.76 -12.87
N ASP A 122 -4.89 9.00 -11.83
CA ASP A 122 -3.61 8.31 -11.62
C ASP A 122 -3.87 6.92 -11.02
N GLU A 123 -2.82 6.19 -10.63
CA GLU A 123 -2.98 4.93 -9.91
C GLU A 123 -2.33 4.89 -8.54
N MET A 124 -2.78 3.93 -7.73
CA MET A 124 -2.12 3.55 -6.50
C MET A 124 -1.89 2.05 -6.44
N MET A 125 -0.75 1.69 -5.87
CA MET A 125 -0.39 0.33 -5.51
C MET A 125 -0.22 0.31 -3.99
N ASN A 126 -1.31 0.07 -3.28
CA ASN A 126 -1.34 0.08 -1.81
C ASN A 126 -1.85 -1.25 -1.26
N SER A 127 -1.23 -1.68 -0.17
CA SER A 127 -1.77 -2.69 0.75
C SER A 127 -1.55 -2.20 2.17
N ARG A 128 -2.61 -1.70 2.81
CA ARG A 128 -2.54 -1.32 4.22
C ARG A 128 -2.60 -2.58 5.07
N ILE A 129 -1.73 -2.70 6.06
CA ILE A 129 -1.82 -3.76 7.06
C ILE A 129 -2.00 -3.18 8.46
N TYR A 130 -2.77 -3.89 9.28
CA TYR A 130 -2.85 -3.67 10.72
C TYR A 130 -2.19 -4.85 11.41
N PHE A 131 -1.28 -4.57 12.33
CA PHE A 131 -0.53 -5.61 13.04
C PHE A 131 -0.23 -5.19 14.47
N ALA A 132 0.11 -6.15 15.32
CA ALA A 132 0.63 -5.90 16.65
C ALA A 132 2.01 -6.55 16.79
N ARG A 133 2.93 -5.89 17.49
CA ARG A 133 4.20 -6.52 17.90
C ARG A 133 3.92 -7.65 18.91
N THR A 134 4.73 -8.70 18.89
CA THR A 134 4.66 -9.78 19.88
C THR A 134 5.19 -9.34 21.25
N GLU A 135 6.20 -8.49 21.26
CA GLU A 135 6.79 -7.94 22.48
C GLU A 135 6.21 -6.56 22.83
N PRO A 136 5.69 -6.37 24.06
CA PRO A 136 5.22 -5.07 24.51
C PRO A 136 6.36 -4.06 24.60
N LEU A 137 6.12 -2.84 24.12
CA LEU A 137 7.09 -1.72 24.17
C LEU A 137 7.37 -1.16 25.58
N GLY A 138 6.81 -1.78 26.64
CA GLY A 138 7.00 -1.33 28.03
C GLY A 138 6.42 0.06 28.34
N LEU A 139 5.54 0.60 27.49
CA LEU A 139 4.91 1.91 27.70
C LEU A 139 3.87 1.83 28.82
N VAL A 140 4.10 2.57 29.90
CA VAL A 140 3.19 2.70 31.05
C VAL A 140 2.69 4.14 31.13
N ALA A 141 1.37 4.32 31.24
CA ALA A 141 0.77 5.65 31.38
C ALA A 141 1.33 6.36 32.62
N GLY A 142 1.85 7.58 32.43
CA GLY A 142 2.50 8.37 33.49
C GLY A 142 3.97 8.02 33.77
N GLY A 143 4.51 6.98 33.12
CA GLY A 143 5.93 6.65 33.14
C GLY A 143 6.76 7.45 32.12
N PRO A 144 8.10 7.46 32.25
CA PRO A 144 8.97 8.07 31.25
C PRO A 144 8.89 7.30 29.92
N ILE A 145 8.86 8.03 28.81
CA ILE A 145 8.90 7.43 27.47
C ILE A 145 10.33 6.95 27.19
N PRO A 146 10.54 5.69 26.77
CA PRO A 146 11.87 5.19 26.40
C PRO A 146 12.51 6.04 25.30
N ALA A 147 13.79 6.39 25.44
CA ALA A 147 14.50 7.28 24.52
C ALA A 147 14.49 6.77 23.06
N GLU A 148 14.62 5.45 22.87
CA GLU A 148 14.54 4.83 21.54
C GLU A 148 13.20 5.11 20.84
N LEU A 149 12.09 5.11 21.59
CA LEU A 149 10.77 5.41 21.03
C LEU A 149 10.64 6.87 20.62
N VAL A 150 11.27 7.78 21.38
CA VAL A 150 11.34 9.20 21.03
C VAL A 150 12.11 9.38 19.72
N GLU A 151 13.29 8.75 19.59
CA GLU A 151 14.08 8.79 18.36
C GLU A 151 13.33 8.20 17.16
N ARG A 152 12.68 7.04 17.35
CA ARG A 152 11.84 6.43 16.32
C ARG A 152 10.68 7.34 15.90
N ALA A 153 10.04 8.02 16.86
CA ALA A 153 8.95 8.95 16.61
C ALA A 153 9.43 10.19 15.83
N HIS A 154 10.57 10.77 16.18
CA HIS A 154 11.17 11.87 15.42
C HIS A 154 11.51 11.45 14.00
N ALA A 155 12.13 10.28 13.82
CA ALA A 155 12.42 9.77 12.49
C ALA A 155 11.14 9.50 11.68
N ALA A 156 10.06 9.06 12.32
CA ALA A 156 8.76 8.86 11.69
C ALA A 156 8.09 10.19 11.29
N ASP A 157 8.13 11.20 12.16
CA ASP A 157 7.61 12.55 11.87
C ASP A 157 8.35 13.20 10.70
N GLU A 158 9.67 13.11 10.66
CA GLU A 158 10.47 13.62 9.52
C GLU A 158 10.12 12.93 8.20
N ARG A 159 9.88 11.61 8.22
CA ARG A 159 9.37 10.88 7.05
C ARG A 159 7.96 11.33 6.66
N ALA A 160 7.07 11.50 7.64
CA ALA A 160 5.68 11.93 7.40
C ALA A 160 5.61 13.35 6.82
N ARG A 161 6.42 14.29 7.33
CA ARG A 161 6.52 15.65 6.80
C ARG A 161 7.06 15.68 5.38
N ARG A 162 8.05 14.82 5.07
CA ARG A 162 8.55 14.66 3.71
C ARG A 162 7.45 14.15 2.79
N PHE A 163 6.73 13.11 3.22
CA PHE A 163 5.58 12.59 2.49
C PHE A 163 4.48 13.63 2.27
N ALA A 164 4.13 14.40 3.29
CA ALA A 164 3.11 15.44 3.19
C ALA A 164 3.49 16.51 2.15
N ARG A 165 4.77 16.91 2.10
CA ARG A 165 5.26 17.84 1.06
C ARG A 165 5.17 17.22 -0.34
N GLU A 166 5.61 15.97 -0.51
CA GLU A 166 5.48 15.26 -1.79
C GLU A 166 4.01 15.13 -2.24
N TRP A 167 3.10 14.89 -1.29
CA TRP A 167 1.66 14.80 -1.52
C TRP A 167 1.04 16.15 -1.89
N GLU A 168 1.42 17.22 -1.20
CA GLU A 168 1.00 18.59 -1.52
C GLU A 168 1.52 19.01 -2.90
N ASP A 169 2.78 18.71 -3.24
CA ASP A 169 3.35 19.03 -4.55
C ASP A 169 2.67 18.23 -5.67
N GLY A 170 2.41 16.93 -5.45
CA GLY A 170 1.68 16.08 -6.38
C GLY A 170 0.22 16.51 -6.60
N SER A 171 -0.45 16.97 -5.53
CA SER A 171 -1.83 17.48 -5.63
C SER A 171 -1.91 18.91 -6.19
N GLN A 172 -0.92 19.77 -5.96
CA GLN A 172 -0.83 21.11 -6.55
C GLN A 172 -0.42 21.10 -8.02
N SER A 173 0.39 20.14 -8.45
CA SER A 173 0.66 19.85 -9.87
C SER A 173 -0.66 19.71 -10.66
N CYS A 174 -1.65 19.02 -10.06
CA CYS A 174 -2.99 18.85 -10.64
C CYS A 174 -3.75 20.17 -10.79
N ALA A 175 -3.61 21.11 -9.84
CA ALA A 175 -4.25 22.43 -9.92
C ALA A 175 -3.62 23.33 -11.00
N LYS A 176 -2.30 23.24 -11.23
CA LYS A 176 -1.61 24.02 -12.26
C LYS A 176 -1.77 23.46 -13.68
N ALA A 177 -1.84 22.14 -13.84
CA ALA A 177 -2.06 21.52 -15.16
C ALA A 177 -3.47 21.83 -15.71
N ALA A 178 -4.49 21.88 -14.85
CA ALA A 178 -5.86 22.26 -15.23
C ALA A 178 -5.99 23.72 -15.69
N ASP A 179 -5.11 24.62 -15.19
CA ASP A 179 -5.15 26.06 -15.51
C ASP A 179 -4.38 26.42 -16.81
N ILE A 180 -3.51 25.51 -17.28
CA ILE A 180 -2.79 25.65 -18.55
C ILE A 180 -3.62 25.10 -19.73
N ALA A 181 -4.47 24.11 -19.49
CA ALA A 181 -5.36 23.53 -20.51
C ALA A 181 -6.63 24.37 -20.79
N SER A 182 -6.87 25.45 -20.03
CA SER A 182 -8.02 26.35 -20.17
C SER A 182 -7.68 27.70 -20.85
N ARG A 183 -6.50 27.82 -21.46
CA ARG A 183 -6.03 29.00 -22.22
C ARG A 183 -5.69 28.68 -23.67
#